data_AF-A0A811G5J4-F1
#
_entry.id   AF-A0A811G5J4-F1
#
_cell.length_a   1.000
_cell.length_b   1.000
_cell.length_c   1.000
_cell.angle_alpha   90.00
_cell.angle_beta   90.00
_cell.angle_gamma   90.00
#
_symmetry.space_group_name_H-M   'P 1'
#
loop_
_entity.id
_entity.type
_entity.pdbx_description
1 polymer ?
#
loop_
_entity_poly.entity_id
_entity_poly.type
_entity_poly.pdbx_seq_one_letter_code
_entity_poly.pdbx_strand_id
1 'polypeptide(L)'
;MTNQSQLSEETKAWLAAWADNVRYCHYFAVSLDDDKHLMGTWNAPFYSFEEAQQFAKTMQSKKPDSELVCIEGITHIDGAMKNTPNKFWATWQKKHKQRIAALTAMEA
;
A
#
# COMPACT_ATOMS: atom_id res chain seq x y z
N MET A 1 4.29 15.68 21.45
CA MET A 1 3.50 14.68 20.71
C MET A 1 3.88 14.81 19.25
N THR A 2 4.74 13.92 18.75
CA THR A 2 5.28 14.00 17.38
C THR A 2 4.18 13.61 16.39
N ASN A 3 3.77 14.56 15.55
CA ASN A 3 2.89 14.37 14.40
C ASN A 3 3.58 13.43 13.39
N GLN A 4 3.47 12.12 13.55
CA GLN A 4 3.91 11.12 12.56
C GLN A 4 2.82 10.84 11.51
N SER A 5 2.10 11.87 11.08
CA SER A 5 0.94 11.78 10.18
C SER A 5 1.20 12.38 8.79
N GLN A 6 2.44 12.78 8.49
CA GLN A 6 2.80 13.25 7.15
C GLN A 6 3.75 12.28 6.47
N LEU A 7 3.36 11.89 5.25
CA LEU A 7 4.25 11.28 4.28
C LEU A 7 5.53 12.11 4.13
N SER A 8 6.68 11.45 4.02
CA SER A 8 7.92 12.13 3.64
C SER A 8 7.76 12.75 2.25
N GLU A 9 8.55 13.78 1.95
CA GLU A 9 8.56 14.37 0.60
C GLU A 9 9.00 13.35 -0.46
N GLU A 10 9.87 12.42 -0.08
CA GLU A 10 10.29 11.30 -0.94
C GLU A 10 9.11 10.38 -1.29
N THR A 11 8.35 9.91 -0.30
CA THR A 11 7.16 9.09 -0.54
C THR A 11 6.11 9.83 -1.36
N LYS A 12 5.92 11.14 -1.12
CA LYS A 12 4.98 11.94 -1.92
C LYS A 12 5.41 12.01 -3.38
N ALA A 13 6.68 12.27 -3.64
CA ALA A 13 7.24 12.34 -4.99
C ALA A 13 7.15 10.97 -5.69
N TRP A 14 7.50 9.89 -4.97
CA TRP A 14 7.34 8.51 -5.44
C TRP A 14 5.87 8.21 -5.80
N LEU A 15 4.93 8.50 -4.90
CA LEU A 15 3.52 8.23 -5.12
C LEU A 15 2.99 9.01 -6.33
N ALA A 16 3.37 10.28 -6.47
CA ALA A 16 3.01 11.11 -7.62
C ALA A 16 3.51 10.52 -8.95
N ALA A 17 4.72 9.95 -8.98
CA ALA A 17 5.28 9.32 -10.16
C ALA A 17 4.49 8.06 -10.63
N TRP A 18 3.76 7.41 -9.71
CA TRP A 18 3.00 6.18 -10.00
C TRP A 18 1.48 6.35 -9.96
N ALA A 19 0.97 7.49 -9.49
CA ALA A 19 -0.45 7.74 -9.32
C ALA A 19 -1.20 7.66 -10.67
N ASP A 20 -0.59 8.23 -11.71
CA ASP A 20 -1.18 8.32 -13.05
C ASP A 20 -0.81 7.14 -13.97
N ASN A 21 -0.05 6.17 -13.46
CA ASN A 21 0.35 5.02 -14.25
C ASN A 21 -0.72 3.92 -14.24
N VAL A 22 -1.33 3.67 -15.41
CA VAL A 22 -2.38 2.65 -15.57
C VAL A 22 -1.86 1.21 -15.52
N ARG A 23 -0.57 0.98 -15.78
CA ARG A 23 0.05 -0.36 -15.81
C ARG A 23 0.63 -0.82 -14.49
N TYR A 24 0.78 0.09 -13.51
CA TYR A 24 1.39 -0.21 -12.21
C TYR A 24 0.46 0.19 -11.06
N CYS A 25 0.38 -0.66 -10.05
CA CYS A 25 -0.37 -0.40 -8.82
C CYS A 25 0.63 -0.20 -7.68
N HIS A 26 0.57 0.97 -7.03
CA HIS A 26 1.32 1.23 -5.81
C HIS A 26 0.70 0.47 -4.63
N TYR A 27 1.48 0.20 -3.60
CA TYR A 27 0.97 -0.29 -2.33
C TYR A 27 1.78 0.28 -1.19
N PHE A 28 1.11 0.38 -0.06
CA PHE A 28 1.73 0.47 1.25
C PHE A 28 1.50 -0.86 1.97
N ALA A 29 2.45 -1.29 2.79
CA ALA A 29 2.31 -2.49 3.60
C ALA A 29 3.00 -2.30 4.95
N VAL A 30 2.67 -3.15 5.92
CA VAL A 30 3.34 -3.17 7.22
C VAL A 30 4.24 -4.39 7.30
N SER A 31 5.49 -4.17 7.67
CA SER A 31 6.52 -5.18 7.78
C SER A 31 7.17 -5.16 9.15
N LEU A 32 7.66 -6.31 9.58
CA LEU A 32 8.71 -6.37 10.60
C LEU A 32 10.04 -6.01 9.94
N ASP A 33 10.97 -5.42 10.72
CA ASP A 33 12.25 -4.89 10.23
C ASP A 33 13.13 -5.91 9.49
N ASP A 34 12.92 -7.22 9.73
CA ASP A 34 13.67 -8.32 9.07
C ASP A 34 12.83 -9.15 8.07
N ASP A 35 11.68 -8.63 7.66
CA ASP A 35 10.77 -9.38 6.79
C ASP A 35 10.92 -9.01 5.29
N LYS A 36 11.18 -10.04 4.47
CA LYS A 36 11.41 -9.95 3.01
C LYS A 36 10.15 -10.14 2.17
N HIS A 37 8.96 -10.25 2.78
CA HIS A 37 7.72 -10.37 2.01
C HIS A 37 7.43 -9.07 1.25
N LEU A 38 7.26 -9.19 -0.08
CA LEU A 38 7.02 -8.05 -0.99
C LEU A 38 5.84 -7.16 -0.54
N MET A 39 4.81 -7.76 0.07
CA MET A 39 3.60 -7.06 0.54
C MET A 39 3.53 -6.99 2.08
N GLY A 40 4.69 -6.95 2.72
CA GLY A 40 4.87 -6.94 4.16
C GLY A 40 4.50 -8.27 4.84
N THR A 41 4.77 -8.34 6.14
CA THR A 41 4.61 -9.54 6.98
C THR A 41 3.23 -10.16 6.94
N TRP A 42 2.19 -9.33 6.77
CA TRP A 42 0.80 -9.80 6.78
C TRP A 42 0.22 -10.04 5.39
N ASN A 43 1.02 -9.88 4.33
CA ASN A 43 0.54 -9.95 2.94
C ASN A 43 -0.75 -9.10 2.77
N ALA A 44 -0.69 -7.89 3.30
CA ALA A 44 -1.82 -6.98 3.45
C ALA A 44 -1.46 -5.65 2.77
N PRO A 45 -1.74 -5.51 1.46
CA PRO A 45 -1.52 -4.26 0.75
C PRO A 45 -2.61 -3.24 1.11
N PHE A 46 -2.20 -1.99 1.24
CA PHE A 46 -3.04 -0.84 1.50
C PHE A 46 -2.86 0.19 0.38
N TYR A 47 -3.92 0.93 0.08
CA TYR A 47 -3.91 1.91 -1.00
C TYR A 47 -3.29 3.22 -0.54
N SER A 48 -3.54 3.62 0.72
CA SER A 48 -2.94 4.81 1.29
C SER A 48 -2.05 4.49 2.48
N PHE A 49 -1.13 5.41 2.77
CA PHE A 49 -0.25 5.31 3.91
C PHE A 49 -1.01 5.37 5.23
N GLU A 50 -2.09 6.16 5.32
CA GLU A 50 -2.92 6.24 6.52
C GLU A 50 -3.56 4.88 6.85
N GLU A 51 -4.00 4.13 5.83
CA GLU A 51 -4.54 2.78 6.02
C GLU A 51 -3.46 1.83 6.58
N ALA A 52 -2.25 1.88 6.04
CA ALA A 52 -1.12 1.10 6.53
C ALA A 52 -0.76 1.50 7.98
N GLN A 53 -0.75 2.79 8.32
CA GLN A 53 -0.48 3.26 9.67
C GLN A 53 -1.55 2.83 10.69
N GLN A 54 -2.83 2.88 10.32
CA GLN A 54 -3.91 2.40 11.18
C GLN A 54 -3.76 0.90 11.45
N PHE A 55 -3.41 0.14 10.42
CA PHE A 55 -3.11 -1.28 10.57
C PHE A 55 -1.88 -1.50 11.45
N ALA A 56 -0.78 -0.77 11.23
CA ALA A 56 0.44 -0.86 12.04
C ALA A 56 0.14 -0.60 13.53
N LYS A 57 -0.63 0.44 13.86
CA LYS A 57 -1.06 0.71 15.24
C LYS A 57 -1.84 -0.45 15.85
N THR A 58 -2.75 -1.05 15.09
CA THR A 58 -3.52 -2.22 15.52
C THR A 58 -2.62 -3.43 15.77
N MET A 59 -1.59 -3.61 14.95
CA MET A 59 -0.65 -4.72 15.08
C MET A 59 0.38 -4.49 16.18
N GLN A 60 0.78 -3.24 16.45
CA GLN A 60 1.69 -2.89 17.53
C GLN A 60 1.11 -3.30 18.89
N SER A 61 -0.20 -3.11 19.11
CA SER A 61 -0.85 -3.57 20.35
C SER A 61 -0.81 -5.10 20.53
N LYS A 62 -0.65 -5.86 19.45
CA LYS A 62 -0.53 -7.32 19.46
C LYS A 62 0.92 -7.82 19.49
N LYS A 63 1.87 -6.95 19.11
CA LYS A 63 3.31 -7.23 19.07
C LYS A 63 4.08 -6.05 19.65
N PRO A 64 3.94 -5.78 20.97
CA PRO A 64 4.51 -4.59 21.59
C PRO A 64 6.03 -4.53 21.50
N ASP A 65 6.70 -5.69 21.50
CA ASP A 65 8.17 -5.79 21.45
C ASP A 65 8.75 -5.82 20.03
N SER A 66 7.90 -5.72 19.00
CA SER A 66 8.33 -5.71 17.60
C SER A 66 8.37 -4.30 17.05
N GLU A 67 9.41 -4.00 16.27
CA GLU A 67 9.46 -2.80 15.44
C GLU A 67 8.67 -3.02 14.15
N LEU A 68 7.61 -2.23 13.98
CA LEU A 68 6.75 -2.26 12.80
C LEU A 68 7.06 -1.06 11.92
N VAL A 69 7.41 -1.34 10.67
CA VAL A 69 7.69 -0.33 9.66
C VAL A 69 6.61 -0.37 8.57
N CYS A 70 6.26 0.81 8.05
CA CYS A 70 5.45 0.91 6.84
C CYS A 70 6.40 0.96 5.64
N ILE A 71 6.19 0.06 4.69
CA ILE A 71 6.94 0.00 3.43
C ILE A 71 6.06 0.43 2.27
N GLU A 72 6.68 0.89 1.19
CA GLU A 72 6.02 1.27 -0.05
C GLU A 72 6.61 0.49 -1.24
N GLY A 73 5.80 0.26 -2.27
CA GLY A 73 6.25 -0.45 -3.45
C GLY A 73 5.24 -0.43 -4.59
N ILE A 74 5.64 -1.00 -5.73
CA ILE A 74 4.81 -1.09 -6.93
C ILE A 74 4.76 -2.52 -7.44
N THR A 75 3.65 -2.86 -8.10
CA THR A 75 3.54 -4.11 -8.86
C THR A 75 2.86 -3.85 -10.20
N HIS A 76 3.26 -4.61 -11.22
CA HIS A 76 2.58 -4.58 -12.52
C HIS A 76 1.13 -5.06 -12.38
N ILE A 77 0.22 -4.48 -13.17
CA ILE A 77 -1.21 -4.75 -13.13
C ILE A 77 -1.55 -6.23 -13.32
N ASP A 78 -0.79 -6.92 -14.18
CA ASP A 78 -0.99 -8.36 -14.45
C ASP A 78 -0.76 -9.22 -13.20
N GLY A 79 0.14 -8.80 -12.31
CA GLY A 79 0.34 -9.43 -11.01
C GLY A 79 -0.72 -8.96 -10.01
N ALA A 80 -0.99 -7.65 -10.00
CA ALA A 80 -1.89 -6.99 -9.08
C ALA A 80 -3.34 -7.50 -9.17
N MET A 81 -3.84 -7.84 -10.36
CA MET A 81 -5.25 -8.12 -10.64
C MET A 81 -5.60 -9.62 -10.67
N LYS A 82 -4.65 -10.50 -10.34
CA LYS A 82 -4.92 -11.94 -10.18
C LYS A 82 -5.94 -12.19 -9.06
N ASN A 83 -6.56 -13.36 -9.05
CA ASN A 83 -7.50 -13.72 -7.98
C ASN A 83 -6.75 -13.81 -6.65
N THR A 84 -7.28 -13.18 -5.58
CA THR A 84 -6.47 -12.85 -4.40
C THR A 84 -6.79 -13.66 -3.16
N PRO A 85 -5.79 -13.86 -2.27
CA PRO A 85 -5.92 -14.79 -1.16
C PRO A 85 -6.65 -14.23 0.06
N ASN A 86 -6.86 -12.90 0.16
CA ASN A 86 -7.44 -12.29 1.36
C ASN A 86 -8.20 -10.97 1.11
N LYS A 87 -8.90 -10.49 2.16
CA LYS A 87 -9.75 -9.28 2.12
C LYS A 87 -9.00 -7.96 1.89
N PHE A 88 -7.73 -7.86 2.29
CA PHE A 88 -6.92 -6.65 2.11
C PHE A 88 -6.64 -6.43 0.64
N TRP A 89 -6.24 -7.49 -0.05
CA TRP A 89 -6.08 -7.49 -1.50
C TRP A 89 -7.37 -7.12 -2.23
N ALA A 90 -8.51 -7.70 -1.87
CA ALA A 90 -9.78 -7.37 -2.54
C ALA A 90 -10.13 -5.87 -2.42
N THR A 91 -9.89 -5.28 -1.25
CA THR A 91 -10.10 -3.84 -1.00
C THR A 91 -9.12 -2.99 -1.81
N TRP A 92 -7.83 -3.34 -1.76
CA TRP A 92 -6.77 -2.64 -2.48
C TRP A 92 -6.98 -2.71 -4.01
N GLN A 93 -7.27 -3.88 -4.55
CA GLN A 93 -7.58 -4.08 -5.97
C GLN A 93 -8.79 -3.26 -6.41
N LYS A 94 -9.85 -3.21 -5.60
CA LYS A 94 -11.05 -2.42 -5.92
C LYS A 94 -10.68 -0.94 -6.10
N LYS A 95 -9.87 -0.38 -5.21
CA LYS A 95 -9.42 1.02 -5.31
C LYS A 95 -8.56 1.27 -6.55
N HIS A 96 -7.63 0.37 -6.87
CA HIS A 96 -6.84 0.50 -8.10
C HIS A 96 -7.69 0.36 -9.36
N LYS A 97 -8.68 -0.53 -9.39
CA LYS A 97 -9.63 -0.63 -10.52
C LYS A 97 -10.38 0.69 -10.73
N GLN A 98 -10.84 1.33 -9.64
CA GLN A 98 -11.48 2.64 -9.70
C GLN A 98 -10.53 3.72 -10.23
N ARG A 99 -9.29 3.77 -9.70
CA ARG A 99 -8.25 4.69 -10.16
C ARG A 99 -7.97 4.54 -11.65
N ILE A 100 -7.72 3.31 -12.11
CA ILE A 100 -7.41 3.02 -13.50
C ILE A 100 -8.59 3.37 -14.42
N ALA A 101 -9.82 3.03 -14.03
CA ALA A 101 -11.00 3.39 -14.79
C ALA A 101 -11.16 4.92 -14.94
N ALA A 102 -10.88 5.68 -13.87
CA ALA A 102 -10.91 7.14 -13.92
C ALA A 102 -9.85 7.71 -14.87
N LEU A 103 -8.61 7.22 -14.81
CA LEU A 103 -7.52 7.65 -15.69
C LEU A 103 -7.83 7.34 -17.16
N THR A 104 -8.26 6.12 -17.47
CA THR A 104 -8.59 5.73 -18.86
C THR A 104 -9.80 6.49 -19.40
N ALA A 105 -10.78 6.84 -18.57
CA ALA A 105 -11.93 7.65 -18.99
C ALA A 105 -11.57 9.11 -19.29
N MET A 106 -10.47 9.63 -18.74
CA MET A 106 -9.97 10.98 -19.03
C MET A 106 -9.14 11.06 -20.32
N GLU A 107 -8.68 9.92 -20.84
CA GLU A 107 -7.91 9.81 -22.08
C GLU A 107 -8.77 9.52 -23.32
N ALA A 108 -10.06 9.22 -23.14
CA ALA A 108 -11.03 8.87 -24.18
C ALA A 108 -11.88 10.07 -24.63
#